data_AF-A0A0H4P9B1-F1
#
_entry.id   AF-A0A0H4P9B1-F1
#
_cell.length_a   1.000
_cell.length_b   1.000
_cell.length_c   1.000
_cell.angle_alpha   90.00
_cell.angle_beta   90.00
_cell.angle_gamma   90.00
#
_symmetry.space_group_name_H-M   'P 1'
#
loop_
_entity.id
_entity.type
_entity.pdbx_description
1 polymer ?
#
loop_
_entity_poly.entity_id
_entity_poly.type
_entity_poly.pdbx_seq_one_letter_code
_entity_poly.pdbx_strand_id
1 'polypeptide(L)' 'MNKEAKQGILIALKKGGIAKVEASQLLKSNGIVLLDLSRAPKKIDPIEALLAKVPDLKNHFIRIVTLGNGKRP' A
#
# COMPACT_ATOMS: atom_id res chain seq x y z
N MET A 1 -8.66 -6.90 4.17
CA MET A 1 -7.37 -7.43 3.65
C MET A 1 -7.41 -8.94 3.52
N ASN A 2 -7.03 -9.46 2.35
CA ASN A 2 -7.10 -10.88 2.03
C ASN A 2 -6.02 -11.72 2.77
N LYS A 3 -6.25 -13.02 2.97
CA LYS A 3 -5.28 -13.91 3.68
C LYS A 3 -3.95 -14.01 2.94
N GLU A 4 -3.99 -14.04 1.60
CA GLU A 4 -2.82 -14.09 0.73
C GLU A 4 -1.95 -12.83 0.85
N ALA A 5 -2.56 -11.65 0.97
CA ALA A 5 -1.86 -10.39 1.18
C ALA A 5 -1.05 -10.41 2.49
N LYS A 6 -1.66 -10.92 3.58
CA LYS A 6 -0.98 -11.08 4.87
C LYS A 6 0.21 -12.03 4.77
N GLN A 7 0.04 -13.16 4.07
CA GLN A 7 1.11 -14.13 3.86
C GLN A 7 2.24 -13.55 3.01
N GLY A 8 1.93 -12.83 1.92
CA GLY A 8 2.94 -12.17 1.10
C GLY A 8 3.75 -11.12 1.87
N ILE A 9 3.10 -10.32 2.73
CA ILE A 9 3.80 -9.36 3.62
C ILE A 9 4.71 -10.11 4.60
N LEU A 10 4.25 -11.21 5.20
CA LEU A 10 5.06 -12.03 6.10
C LEU A 10 6.26 -12.67 5.39
N ILE A 11 6.09 -13.14 4.15
CA ILE A 11 7.17 -13.71 3.33
C ILE A 11 8.19 -12.62 2.99
N ALA A 12 7.74 -11.43 2.58
CA ALA A 12 8.61 -10.30 2.27
C ALA A 12 9.40 -9.84 3.51
N LEU A 13 8.77 -9.83 4.70
CA LEU A 13 9.42 -9.53 5.96
C LEU A 13 10.48 -10.59 6.31
N LYS A 14 10.17 -11.88 6.14
CA LYS A 14 11.10 -12.99 6.42
C LYS A 14 12.30 -13.00 5.47
N LYS A 15 12.11 -12.57 4.22
CA LYS A 15 13.17 -12.43 3.21
C LYS A 15 13.99 -11.14 3.35
N GLY A 16 13.64 -10.25 4.28
CA GLY A 16 14.32 -8.96 4.46
C GLY A 16 14.04 -7.93 3.36
N GLY A 17 13.02 -8.16 2.52
CA GLY A 17 12.63 -7.22 1.46
C GLY A 17 11.91 -5.97 1.98
N ILE A 18 11.39 -6.02 3.21
CA ILE A 18 10.74 -4.90 3.91
C ILE A 18 11.08 -4.92 5.40
N ALA A 19 11.11 -3.75 6.03
CA ALA A 19 11.30 -3.61 7.46
C ALA A 19 10.00 -3.88 8.25
N LYS A 20 10.12 -4.18 9.56
CA LYS A 20 8.97 -4.42 10.44
C LYS A 20 7.97 -3.25 10.46
N VAL A 21 8.48 -2.02 10.39
CA VAL A 21 7.66 -0.80 10.35
C VAL A 21 6.85 -0.73 9.04
N GLU A 22 7.48 -1.07 7.92
CA GLU A 22 6.86 -1.10 6.59
C GLU A 22 5.79 -2.20 6.50
N ALA A 23 6.09 -3.40 7.00
CA ALA A 23 5.12 -4.48 7.11
C ALA A 23 3.91 -4.09 7.95
N SER A 24 4.12 -3.37 9.06
CA SER A 24 3.02 -2.86 9.89
C SER A 24 2.16 -1.84 9.15
N GLN A 25 2.78 -0.93 8.37
CA GLN A 25 2.04 0.03 7.53
C GLN A 25 1.20 -0.66 6.46
N LEU A 26 1.77 -1.65 5.76
CA LEU A 26 1.04 -2.46 4.78
C LEU A 26 -0.14 -3.19 5.40
N LEU A 27 0.03 -3.79 6.59
CA LEU A 27 -1.07 -4.45 7.30
C LEU A 27 -2.16 -3.47 7.73
N LYS A 28 -1.79 -2.27 8.21
CA LYS A 28 -2.73 -1.23 8.65
C LYS A 28 -3.54 -0.62 7.50
N SER A 29 -2.98 -0.60 6.30
CA SER A 29 -3.68 -0.13 5.09
C SER A 29 -4.90 -0.97 4.71
N ASN A 30 -5.05 -2.17 5.31
CA ASN A 30 -6.08 -3.14 4.97
C ASN A 30 -6.10 -3.60 3.50
N GLY A 31 -5.00 -3.38 2.76
CA GLY A 31 -4.92 -3.65 1.33
C GLY A 31 -5.45 -2.51 0.48
N ILE A 32 -5.47 -1.29 1.00
CA ILE A 32 -5.94 -0.09 0.29
C ILE A 32 -4.77 0.85 0.07
N VAL A 33 -4.61 1.31 -1.16
CA VAL A 33 -3.69 2.38 -1.55
C VAL A 33 -4.53 3.60 -1.90
N LEU A 34 -4.34 4.71 -1.21
CA LEU A 34 -5.09 5.95 -1.45
C LEU A 34 -4.27 6.88 -2.34
N LEU A 35 -4.64 6.96 -3.62
CA LEU A 35 -3.98 7.82 -4.60
C LEU A 35 -4.79 9.10 -4.78
N ASP A 36 -4.35 10.18 -4.13
CA ASP A 36 -4.95 11.50 -4.31
C ASP A 36 -4.30 12.24 -5.48
N LEU A 37 -4.97 12.25 -6.63
CA LEU A 37 -4.52 12.92 -7.86
C LEU A 37 -4.70 14.45 -7.80
N SER A 38 -5.40 14.97 -6.79
CA SER A 38 -5.56 16.42 -6.61
C SER A 38 -4.37 17.08 -5.89
N ARG A 39 -3.54 16.27 -5.24
CA ARG A 39 -2.30 16.72 -4.61
C ARG A 39 -1.18 16.60 -5.64
N ALA A 40 -0.34 17.63 -5.72
CA ALA A 40 0.85 17.65 -6.57
C ALA A 40 1.63 16.31 -6.49
N PRO A 41 2.30 15.86 -7.57
CA PRO A 41 2.89 14.52 -7.71
C PRO A 41 3.93 14.10 -6.64
N LYS A 42 4.26 14.99 -5.69
CA LYS A 42 5.17 14.74 -4.57
C LYS A 42 4.54 14.02 -3.36
N LYS A 43 3.22 13.83 -3.30
CA LYS A 43 2.55 13.07 -2.22
C LYS A 43 2.02 11.72 -2.72
N ILE A 44 2.92 10.90 -3.25
CA ILE A 44 2.64 9.48 -3.48
C ILE A 44 2.42 8.82 -2.12
N ASP A 45 1.35 8.02 -2.00
CA ASP A 45 1.02 7.30 -0.76
C ASP A 45 2.23 6.45 -0.33
N PRO A 46 2.68 6.51 0.94
CA PRO A 46 3.75 5.64 1.44
C PRO A 46 3.49 4.15 1.14
N ILE A 47 2.22 3.72 1.08
CA ILE A 47 1.88 2.34 0.71
C ILE A 47 2.30 2.02 -0.74
N GLU A 48 2.17 2.95 -1.68
CA GLU A 48 2.55 2.73 -3.07
C GLU A 48 4.07 2.60 -3.22
N ALA A 49 4.84 3.40 -2.49
CA ALA A 49 6.29 3.29 -2.44
C ALA A 49 6.74 1.93 -1.87
N LEU A 50 6.02 1.39 -0.87
CA LEU A 50 6.29 0.07 -0.32
C LEU A 50 5.92 -1.07 -1.28
N LEU A 51 4.81 -0.94 -2.01
CA LEU A 51 4.42 -1.89 -3.04
C LEU A 51 5.38 -1.89 -4.25
N ALA A 52 6.14 -0.82 -4.47
CA ALA A 52 7.21 -0.83 -5.46
C ALA A 52 8.36 -1.77 -5.07
N LYS A 53 8.64 -1.94 -3.77
CA LYS A 53 9.67 -2.88 -3.27
C LYS A 53 9.20 -4.35 -3.31
N VAL A 54 7.90 -4.58 -3.24
CA VAL A 54 7.30 -5.93 -3.24
C VAL A 54 6.22 -6.00 -4.32
N PRO A 55 6.62 -6.10 -5.61
CA PRO A 55 5.68 -6.04 -6.74
C PRO A 55 4.64 -7.16 -6.70
N ASP A 56 4.97 -8.33 -6.15
CA ASP A 56 4.06 -9.48 -5.98
C ASP A 56 2.81 -9.13 -5.17
N LEU A 57 2.92 -8.16 -4.26
CA LEU A 57 1.80 -7.72 -3.43
C LEU A 57 0.85 -6.76 -4.14
N LYS A 58 1.23 -6.16 -5.28
CA LYS A 58 0.41 -5.16 -5.97
C LYS A 58 -0.99 -5.68 -6.31
N ASN A 59 -1.11 -6.95 -6.70
CA ASN A 59 -2.39 -7.56 -7.07
C ASN A 59 -3.34 -7.76 -5.89
N HIS A 60 -2.83 -7.74 -4.67
CA HIS A 60 -3.64 -7.91 -3.46
C HIS A 60 -4.10 -6.57 -2.85
N PHE A 61 -3.69 -5.45 -3.44
CA PHE A 61 -3.99 -4.11 -2.96
C PHE A 61 -4.91 -3.38 -3.94
N ILE A 62 -5.99 -2.81 -3.41
CA ILE A 62 -6.96 -2.01 -4.16
C ILE A 62 -6.46 -0.58 -4.18
N ARG A 63 -6.29 -0.02 -5.38
CA ARG A 63 -5.98 1.40 -5.57
C ARG A 63 -7.27 2.19 -5.60
N ILE A 64 -7.49 3.03 -4.60
CA ILE A 64 -8.59 3.99 -4.57
C ILE A 64 -8.01 5.32 -5.01
N VAL A 65 -8.44 5.77 -6.18
CA VAL A 65 -8.01 7.04 -6.78
C VAL A 65 -9.04 8.11 -6.43
N THR A 66 -8.61 9.20 -5.79
CA THR A 66 -9.46 10.35 -5.47
C THR A 66 -9.03 11.60 -6.22
N LEU A 67 -9.98 12.31 -6.81
CA LEU A 67 -9.81 13.59 -7.50
C LEU A 67 -10.37 14.71 -6.62
N GLY A 68 -9.69 15.05 -5.52
CA GLY A 68 -10.06 16.22 -4.72
C GLY A 68 -10.24 15.90 -3.24
N ASN A 69 -9.41 16.52 -2.39
CA ASN A 69 -9.62 16.91 -0.98
C ASN A 69 -10.69 16.19 -0.12
N GLY A 70 -10.91 14.88 -0.27
CA GLY A 70 -11.69 14.03 0.63
C GLY A 70 -13.16 14.39 0.88
N LYS A 71 -13.72 15.45 0.30
CA LYS A 71 -15.16 15.69 0.34
C LYS A 71 -15.81 14.81 -0.73
N ARG A 72 -16.21 13.62 -0.30
CA ARG A 72 -17.01 12.65 -1.08
C ARG A 72 -18.22 13.34 -1.74
N PRO A 73 -18.82 12.74 -2.79
CA PRO A 73 -20.20 13.05 -3.17
C PRO A 73 -21.16 12.88 -1.97
#